data_AF-A0A2V7DK72-F1
#
_entry.id   AF-A0A2V7DK72-F1
#
_cell.length_a   1.000
_cell.length_b   1.000
_cell.length_c   1.000
_cell.angle_alpha   90.00
_cell.angle_beta   90.00
_cell.angle_gamma   90.00
#
_symmetry.space_group_name_H-M   'P 1'
#
loop_
_entity.id
_entity.type
_entity.pdbx_description
1 polymer ?
#
loop_
_entity_poly.entity_id
_entity_poly.type
_entity_poly.pdbx_seq_one_letter_code
_entity_poly.pdbx_strand_id
1 'polypeptide(L)'
;MFIDTISGQPPTADNPADYATVDFRSSPFAMGDFRGWLIVMGNVTAFSASGTIQGLLYAINDVTIASGTAAVNGLVIAHGMNTTSGSQTGTPDGDSSAITFNCANANGAGKIPTGWFLIAGSYKEVSGH
;
A
#
# COMPACT_ATOMS: atom_id res chain seq x y z
N MET A 1 3.08 14.49 -0.94
CA MET A 1 2.54 13.27 -1.56
C MET A 1 1.97 13.69 -2.88
N PHE A 2 2.35 13.00 -3.95
CA PHE A 2 1.71 13.14 -5.25
C PHE A 2 0.86 11.92 -5.47
N ILE A 3 -0.41 12.15 -5.77
CA ILE A 3 -1.34 11.11 -6.19
C ILE A 3 -1.17 11.03 -7.69
N ASP A 4 -0.47 10.01 -8.16
CA ASP A 4 -0.46 9.67 -9.57
C ASP A 4 -1.78 8.97 -9.89
N THR A 5 -2.65 9.68 -10.62
CA THR A 5 -3.84 9.08 -11.22
C THR A 5 -3.68 9.07 -12.72
N ILE A 6 -4.22 8.05 -13.37
CA ILE A 6 -4.18 7.92 -14.84
C ILE A 6 -4.73 9.19 -15.51
N SER A 7 -5.75 9.81 -14.93
CA SER A 7 -6.38 11.04 -15.42
C SER A 7 -5.73 12.35 -14.94
N GLY A 8 -4.91 12.33 -13.89
CA GLY A 8 -4.45 13.54 -13.17
C GLY A 8 -5.54 14.23 -12.33
N GLN A 9 -6.73 13.66 -12.18
CA GLN A 9 -7.79 14.12 -11.27
C GLN A 9 -7.73 13.41 -9.92
N PRO A 10 -8.27 13.99 -8.84
CA PRO A 10 -8.44 13.27 -7.58
C PRO A 10 -9.24 11.97 -7.80
N PRO A 11 -8.81 10.82 -7.28
CA PRO A 11 -9.56 9.58 -7.39
C PRO A 11 -10.92 9.72 -6.70
N THR A 12 -11.98 9.27 -7.38
CA THR A 12 -13.35 9.25 -6.83
C THR A 12 -13.93 7.84 -6.93
N ALA A 13 -14.88 7.54 -6.03
CA ALA A 13 -15.58 6.25 -6.02
C ALA A 13 -16.22 5.91 -7.37
N ASP A 14 -16.73 6.92 -8.08
CA ASP A 14 -17.45 6.78 -9.34
C ASP A 14 -16.53 6.70 -10.57
N ASN A 15 -15.21 6.87 -10.40
CA ASN A 15 -14.23 6.68 -11.47
C ASN A 15 -13.15 5.64 -11.08
N PRO A 16 -13.52 4.34 -10.97
CA PRO A 16 -12.58 3.30 -10.55
C PRO A 16 -11.43 3.08 -11.54
N ALA A 17 -11.53 3.57 -12.78
CA ALA A 17 -10.46 3.51 -13.76
C ALA A 17 -9.25 4.38 -13.37
N ASP A 18 -9.42 5.33 -12.44
CA ASP A 18 -8.32 6.18 -11.95
C ASP A 18 -7.53 5.55 -10.78
N TYR A 19 -7.93 4.37 -10.30
CA TYR A 19 -7.22 3.67 -9.24
C TYR A 19 -5.98 2.94 -9.76
N ALA A 20 -4.83 3.21 -9.15
CA ALA A 20 -3.63 2.43 -9.37
C ALA A 20 -3.85 0.99 -8.88
N THR A 21 -3.30 0.00 -9.58
CA THR A 21 -3.29 -1.40 -9.12
C THR A 21 -1.85 -1.86 -8.96
N VAL A 22 -1.50 -2.28 -7.74
CA VAL A 22 -0.14 -2.68 -7.38
C VAL A 22 -0.12 -4.17 -7.02
N ASP A 23 0.84 -4.86 -7.62
CA ASP A 23 1.14 -6.27 -7.36
C ASP A 23 2.63 -6.41 -7.00
N PHE A 24 2.91 -6.86 -5.78
CA PHE A 24 4.28 -7.10 -5.33
C PHE A 24 4.69 -8.52 -5.68
N ARG A 25 5.71 -8.66 -6.54
CA ARG A 25 6.22 -9.96 -7.00
C ARG A 25 7.73 -10.05 -6.87
N SER A 26 8.24 -11.28 -6.70
CA SER A 26 9.66 -11.59 -6.70
C SER A 26 10.43 -10.76 -5.65
N SER A 27 11.31 -9.83 -6.03
CA SER A 27 12.11 -8.99 -5.12
C SER A 27 11.84 -7.51 -5.37
N PRO A 28 10.66 -6.99 -4.95
CA PRO A 28 10.24 -5.63 -5.27
C PRO A 28 11.05 -4.57 -4.53
N PHE A 29 11.77 -4.95 -3.47
CA PHE A 29 12.57 -4.04 -2.66
C PHE A 29 14.06 -4.30 -2.89
N ALA A 30 14.77 -3.29 -3.40
CA ALA A 30 16.19 -3.38 -3.75
C ALA A 30 17.11 -3.75 -2.55
N MET A 31 16.66 -3.53 -1.31
CA MET A 31 17.41 -3.79 -0.08
C MET A 31 16.81 -4.91 0.78
N GLY A 32 16.00 -5.79 0.20
CA GLY A 32 15.32 -6.88 0.90
C GLY A 32 14.01 -6.42 1.52
N ASP A 33 14.05 -5.57 2.54
CA ASP A 33 12.85 -5.04 3.20
C ASP A 33 12.59 -3.57 2.84
N PHE A 34 11.31 -3.20 2.79
CA PHE A 34 10.91 -1.81 2.69
C PHE A 34 10.71 -1.22 4.10
N ARG A 35 11.17 0.02 4.33
CA ARG A 35 10.97 0.76 5.57
C ARG A 35 10.38 2.13 5.29
N GLY A 36 9.21 2.43 5.86
CA GLY A 36 8.56 3.72 5.70
C GLY A 36 7.06 3.60 5.50
N TRP A 37 6.48 4.57 4.80
CA TRP A 37 5.07 4.57 4.43
C TRP A 37 4.92 4.33 2.94
N LEU A 38 4.11 3.35 2.58
CA LEU A 38 3.73 3.07 1.22
C LEU A 38 2.25 3.37 1.07
N ILE A 39 1.94 4.30 0.18
CA ILE A 39 0.57 4.81 0.02
C ILE A 39 0.15 4.61 -1.43
N VAL A 40 -0.89 3.79 -1.61
CA VAL A 40 -1.39 3.34 -2.90
C VAL A 40 -2.75 3.97 -3.14
N MET A 41 -2.83 4.76 -4.20
CA MET A 41 -4.03 5.49 -4.61
C MET A 41 -4.94 4.58 -5.44
N GLY A 42 -5.33 3.46 -4.85
CA GLY A 42 -6.09 2.41 -5.49
C GLY A 42 -6.00 1.09 -4.73
N ASN A 43 -5.59 0.03 -5.41
CA ASN A 43 -5.62 -1.35 -4.93
C ASN A 43 -4.21 -1.95 -4.76
N VAL A 44 -4.04 -2.75 -3.72
CA VAL A 44 -2.99 -3.76 -3.62
C VAL A 44 -3.65 -5.11 -3.80
N THR A 45 -3.37 -5.81 -4.89
CA THR A 45 -4.12 -7.02 -5.27
C THR A 45 -3.40 -8.31 -4.95
N ALA A 46 -2.08 -8.26 -4.77
CA ALA A 46 -1.28 -9.40 -4.36
C ALA A 46 0.04 -8.98 -3.70
N PHE A 47 0.50 -9.82 -2.78
CA PHE A 47 1.84 -9.74 -2.21
C PHE A 47 2.48 -11.13 -2.24
N SER A 48 3.29 -11.36 -3.28
CA SER A 48 4.02 -12.60 -3.54
C SER A 48 5.51 -12.28 -3.73
N ALA A 49 6.07 -11.61 -2.73
CA ALA A 49 7.40 -11.03 -2.77
C ALA A 49 8.29 -11.56 -1.64
N SER A 50 9.60 -11.59 -1.89
CA SER A 50 10.62 -11.66 -0.85
C SER A 50 10.71 -10.30 -0.14
N GLY A 51 10.90 -10.38 1.17
CA GLY A 51 10.97 -9.21 2.04
C GLY A 51 9.62 -8.78 2.61
N THR A 52 9.70 -7.86 3.57
CA THR A 52 8.57 -7.38 4.36
C THR A 52 8.50 -5.86 4.34
N ILE A 53 7.29 -5.31 4.34
CA ILE A 53 7.05 -3.90 4.62
C ILE A 53 7.14 -3.69 6.14
N GLN A 54 8.23 -3.08 6.60
CA GLN A 54 8.40 -2.58 7.96
C GLN A 54 7.85 -1.15 8.02
N GLY A 55 6.52 -1.00 8.11
CA GLY A 55 5.91 0.27 7.75
C GLY A 55 4.39 0.36 7.82
N LEU A 56 3.87 1.48 7.29
CA LEU A 56 2.45 1.63 6.96
C LEU A 56 2.24 1.26 5.50
N LEU A 57 1.28 0.38 5.23
CA LEU A 57 0.67 0.22 3.92
C LEU A 57 -0.72 0.85 3.96
N TYR A 58 -0.93 1.93 3.20
CA TYR A 58 -2.22 2.58 3.08
C TYR A 58 -2.72 2.42 1.64
N ALA A 59 -3.86 1.77 1.44
CA ALA A 59 -4.54 1.73 0.15
C ALA A 59 -5.88 2.45 0.25
N ILE A 60 -6.20 3.26 -0.76
CA ILE A 60 -7.47 3.98 -0.79
C ILE A 60 -8.67 3.09 -1.08
N ASN A 61 -8.47 2.01 -1.82
CA ASN A 61 -9.57 1.12 -2.16
C ASN A 61 -9.42 -0.23 -1.47
N ASP A 62 -8.54 -1.10 -1.97
CA ASP A 62 -8.50 -2.49 -1.53
C ASP A 62 -7.08 -3.01 -1.23
N VAL A 63 -6.98 -3.99 -0.32
CA VAL A 63 -5.74 -4.70 0.03
C VAL A 63 -5.99 -6.20 0.16
N THR A 64 -5.51 -6.95 -0.82
CA THR A 64 -5.47 -8.42 -0.83
C THR A 64 -4.03 -8.89 -0.67
N ILE A 65 -3.76 -9.64 0.40
CA ILE A 65 -2.46 -10.24 0.70
C ILE A 65 -2.61 -11.76 0.65
N ALA A 66 -1.79 -12.40 -0.17
CA ALA A 66 -1.76 -13.86 -0.27
C ALA A 66 -1.29 -14.47 1.05
N SER A 67 -1.86 -15.62 1.41
CA SER A 67 -1.57 -16.31 2.65
C SER A 67 -0.12 -16.83 2.70
N GLY A 68 0.43 -17.02 3.91
CA GLY A 68 1.77 -17.60 4.12
C GLY A 68 2.96 -16.66 3.93
N THR A 69 2.76 -15.43 3.44
CA THR A 69 3.84 -14.45 3.23
C THR A 69 3.75 -13.35 4.29
N ALA A 70 4.81 -13.13 5.08
CA ALA A 70 4.87 -12.03 6.05
C ALA A 70 5.04 -10.68 5.32
N ALA A 71 3.94 -10.19 4.76
CA ALA A 71 3.92 -9.02 3.87
C ALA A 71 4.14 -7.71 4.63
N VAL A 72 3.56 -7.58 5.83
CA VAL A 72 3.61 -6.33 6.59
C VAL A 72 3.91 -6.57 8.08
N ASN A 73 4.93 -5.89 8.59
CA ASN A 73 5.22 -5.73 10.01
C ASN A 73 5.08 -4.25 10.37
N GLY A 74 3.89 -3.84 10.79
CA GLY A 74 3.54 -2.43 10.94
C GLY A 74 2.03 -2.21 10.99
N LEU A 75 1.47 -1.43 10.05
CA LEU A 75 0.03 -1.17 9.98
C LEU A 75 -0.44 -1.26 8.53
N VAL A 76 -1.63 -1.81 8.32
CA VAL A 76 -2.33 -1.78 7.04
C VAL A 76 -3.64 -1.00 7.21
N ILE A 77 -3.93 -0.10 6.29
CA ILE A 77 -5.21 0.62 6.20
C ILE A 77 -5.75 0.47 4.78
N ALA A 78 -6.98 0.00 4.64
CA ALA A 78 -7.74 0.08 3.39
C ALA A 78 -8.98 0.94 3.62
N HIS A 79 -9.16 2.00 2.83
CA HIS A 79 -10.28 2.93 3.03
C HIS A 79 -11.58 2.46 2.37
N GLY A 80 -11.53 1.63 1.32
CA GLY A 80 -12.71 1.05 0.69
C GLY A 80 -13.58 2.06 -0.08
N MET A 81 -12.98 3.03 -0.77
CA MET A 81 -13.73 4.07 -1.48
C MET A 81 -14.71 3.54 -2.54
N ASN A 82 -14.46 2.39 -3.17
CA ASN A 82 -15.41 1.70 -4.03
C ASN A 82 -15.93 0.43 -3.31
N THR A 83 -17.16 0.51 -2.79
CA THR A 83 -17.77 -0.48 -1.90
C THR A 83 -18.25 -1.76 -2.60
N THR A 84 -18.02 -1.93 -3.91
CA THR A 84 -18.47 -3.14 -4.62
C THR A 84 -17.51 -4.33 -4.51
N SER A 85 -16.26 -4.14 -4.06
CA SER A 85 -15.28 -5.23 -3.95
C SER A 85 -14.34 -5.16 -2.75
N GLY A 86 -14.59 -4.30 -1.75
CA GLY A 86 -13.65 -4.09 -0.63
C GLY A 86 -13.35 -5.38 0.13
N SER A 87 -12.15 -5.92 -0.02
CA SER A 87 -11.68 -7.18 0.54
C SER A 87 -10.37 -6.95 1.28
N GLN A 88 -10.45 -6.57 2.56
CA GLN A 88 -9.30 -6.59 3.46
C GLN A 88 -8.98 -8.05 3.80
N THR A 89 -8.23 -8.72 2.94
CA THR A 89 -7.88 -10.13 3.12
C THR A 89 -6.40 -10.26 3.43
N GLY A 90 -6.15 -10.80 4.61
CA GLY A 90 -4.85 -11.29 5.07
C GLY A 90 -5.11 -12.51 5.92
N THR A 91 -5.62 -13.58 5.31
CA THR A 91 -5.86 -14.84 6.02
C THR A 91 -4.51 -15.44 6.42
N PRO A 92 -4.27 -15.69 7.72
CA PRO A 92 -3.09 -16.43 8.16
C PRO A 92 -3.09 -17.82 7.54
N ASP A 93 -1.94 -18.27 7.02
CA ASP A 93 -1.72 -19.71 6.77
C ASP A 93 -1.02 -20.29 7.99
N GLY A 94 -1.76 -21.04 8.82
CA GLY A 94 -1.24 -21.61 10.07
C GLY A 94 -0.82 -20.54 11.09
N ASP A 95 0.36 -20.70 11.69
CA ASP A 95 0.91 -19.77 12.71
C ASP A 95 1.54 -18.50 12.10
N SER A 96 1.59 -18.38 10.77
CA SER A 96 2.18 -17.23 10.07
C SER A 96 1.10 -16.22 9.71
N SER A 97 1.06 -15.11 10.45
CA SER A 97 0.21 -13.96 10.08
C SER A 97 0.88 -13.15 8.97
N ALA A 98 0.18 -12.95 7.86
CA ALA A 98 0.66 -12.12 6.76
C ALA A 98 0.81 -10.64 7.14
N ILE A 99 0.11 -10.21 8.19
CA ILE A 99 0.17 -8.87 8.77
C ILE A 99 0.43 -9.02 10.28
N THR A 100 1.50 -8.41 10.77
CA THR A 100 1.78 -8.29 12.21
C THR A 100 1.76 -6.82 12.59
N PHE A 101 0.94 -6.46 13.58
CA PHE A 101 0.92 -5.07 14.05
C PHE A 101 2.19 -4.70 14.81
N ASN A 102 2.83 -3.59 14.43
CA ASN A 102 3.99 -3.04 15.12
C ASN A 102 3.97 -1.50 15.09
N CYS A 103 3.80 -0.88 16.27
CA CYS A 103 3.68 0.57 16.39
C CYS A 103 4.94 1.34 15.98
N ALA A 104 6.13 0.85 16.33
CA ALA A 104 7.38 1.52 15.95
C ALA A 104 7.58 1.54 14.43
N ASN A 105 7.25 0.43 13.76
CA ASN A 105 7.31 0.33 12.32
C ASN A 105 6.19 1.11 11.62
N ALA A 106 4.96 1.10 12.16
CA ALA A 106 3.84 1.87 11.62
C ALA A 106 4.14 3.38 11.55
N ASN A 107 4.96 3.90 12.47
CA ASN A 107 5.46 5.28 12.43
C ASN A 107 6.62 5.50 11.43
N GLY A 108 6.79 4.58 10.47
CA GLY A 108 7.77 4.70 9.39
C GLY A 108 9.16 4.19 9.72
N ALA A 109 9.31 3.36 10.77
CA ALA A 109 10.57 2.70 11.14
C ALA A 109 11.78 3.65 11.25
N GLY A 110 11.56 4.87 11.75
CA GLY A 110 12.61 5.91 11.88
C GLY A 110 13.05 6.55 10.56
N LYS A 111 12.34 6.29 9.46
CA LYS A 111 12.60 6.87 8.13
C LYS A 111 11.70 8.05 7.77
N ILE A 112 10.57 8.20 8.47
CA ILE A 112 9.64 9.32 8.26
C ILE A 112 9.90 10.37 9.35
N PRO A 113 10.34 11.59 9.00
CA PRO A 113 10.57 12.66 9.98
C PRO A 113 9.27 13.07 10.70
N THR A 114 9.38 13.46 11.96
CA THR A 114 8.28 14.06 12.71
C THR A 114 7.81 15.35 12.03
N GLY A 115 6.49 15.49 11.84
CA GLY A 115 5.89 16.65 11.18
C GLY A 115 5.71 16.50 9.66
N TRP A 116 5.91 15.31 9.10
CA TRP A 116 5.42 15.01 7.75
C TRP A 116 3.90 14.87 7.75
N PHE A 117 3.23 15.63 6.88
CA PHE A 117 1.79 15.58 6.69
C PHE A 117 1.45 15.28 5.22
N LEU A 118 0.34 14.59 5.03
CA LEU A 118 -0.26 14.39 3.72
C LEU A 118 -0.99 15.68 3.33
N ILE A 119 -0.59 16.29 2.20
CA ILE A 119 -1.31 17.40 1.58
C ILE A 119 -2.06 16.82 0.37
N ALA A 120 -3.34 17.13 0.24
CA ALA A 120 -4.16 16.67 -0.89
C ALA A 120 -3.69 17.31 -2.21
N GLY A 121 -3.55 16.50 -3.27
CA GLY A 121 -3.22 16.97 -4.62
C GLY A 121 -2.91 15.82 -5.59
N SER A 122 -3.20 16.01 -6.88
CA SER A 122 -2.87 15.07 -7.97
C SER A 122 -1.77 15.64 -8.88
N TYR A 123 -0.92 14.77 -9.42
CA TYR A 123 0.14 15.10 -10.37
C TYR A 123 0.25 13.98 -11.39
N LYS A 124 0.46 14.32 -12.66
CA LYS A 124 0.64 13.38 -13.77
C LYS A 124 2.05 13.53 -14.30
N GLU A 125 2.87 12.48 -14.25
CA GLU A 125 4.13 12.48 -15.00
C GLU A 125 3.83 12.49 -16.50
N VAL A 126 4.54 13.34 -17.24
CA VAL A 126 4.53 13.31 -18.70
C VAL A 126 5.51 12.21 -19.10
N SER A 127 5.03 11.16 -19.77
CA SER A 127 5.90 10.06 -20.24
C SER A 127 7.01 10.61 -21.14
N GLY A 128 8.29 10.41 -20.79
CA GLY A 128 9.41 10.66 -21.72
C GLY A 128 10.73 11.24 -21.19
N HIS A 129 11.09 11.08 -19.91
CA HIS A 129 12.42 11.42 -19.42
C HIS A 129 13.07 10.26 -18.66
#